data_AF-A0A4Q1BJG6-F1
#
_entry.id   AF-A0A4Q1BJG6-F1
#
_cell.length_a   1.000
_cell.length_b   1.000
_cell.length_c   1.000
_cell.angle_alpha   90.00
_cell.angle_beta   90.00
_cell.angle_gamma   90.00
#
_symmetry.space_group_name_H-M   'P 1'
#
loop_
_entity.id
_entity.type
_entity.pdbx_description
1 polymer ?
#
loop_
_entity_poly.entity_id
_entity_poly.type
_entity_poly.pdbx_seq_one_letter_code
_entity_poly.pdbx_strand_id
1 'polypeptide(L)'
;MGNFPTLKILRGEDKIKVYKACMEFDKDDNCIESSTSKRSFCEECSSMLWNYHDDWPHWIYPFASTIDSPNPLPSPPKGTTIIAIKRDSCPDYVPLPKGAKDYKGYGPGDGIESWHKKHGAWVE
;
A
#
# COMPACT_ATOMS: atom_id res chain seq x y z
N MET A 1 -1.97 2.02 8.64
CA MET A 1 -0.65 2.67 8.47
C MET A 1 0.12 2.43 9.75
N GLY A 2 1.44 2.26 9.68
CA GLY A 2 2.31 2.17 10.83
C GLY A 2 3.21 3.41 10.95
N ASN A 3 3.76 3.63 12.13
CA ASN A 3 4.71 4.71 12.39
C ASN A 3 6.13 4.27 11.96
N PHE A 4 6.71 4.89 10.92
CA PHE A 4 8.00 4.47 10.38
C PHE A 4 9.14 4.52 11.41
N PRO A 5 9.28 5.57 12.24
CA PRO A 5 10.23 5.62 13.36
C PRO A 5 10.23 4.41 14.31
N THR A 6 9.14 3.63 14.39
CA THR A 6 9.08 2.45 15.28
C THR A 6 9.46 1.15 14.59
N LEU A 7 9.68 1.15 13.27
CA LEU A 7 10.11 -0.03 12.52
C LEU A 7 11.48 -0.51 13.01
N LYS A 8 11.55 -1.78 13.39
CA LYS A 8 12.81 -2.46 13.74
C LYS A 8 12.96 -3.71 12.90
N ILE A 9 14.01 -3.78 12.10
CA ILE A 9 14.36 -4.99 11.35
C ILE A 9 15.16 -5.89 12.30
N LEU A 10 14.56 -6.99 12.74
CA LEU A 10 15.19 -7.91 13.70
C LEU A 10 16.12 -8.92 13.01
N ARG A 11 15.88 -9.22 11.73
CA ARG A 11 16.63 -10.19 10.91
C ARG A 11 16.36 -9.99 9.42
N GLY A 12 17.27 -10.49 8.58
CA GLY A 12 17.06 -10.58 7.13
C GLY A 12 17.10 -9.23 6.40
N GLU A 13 17.75 -8.22 6.97
CA GLU A 13 17.91 -6.90 6.33
C GLU A 13 18.61 -7.00 4.98
N ASP A 14 19.60 -7.89 4.87
CA ASP A 14 20.36 -8.19 3.66
C ASP A 14 19.50 -8.77 2.53
N LYS A 15 18.35 -9.36 2.88
CA LYS A 15 17.40 -9.97 1.93
C LYS A 15 16.32 -9.01 1.44
N ILE A 16 16.25 -7.81 2.00
CA ILE A 16 15.24 -6.82 1.62
C ILE A 16 15.73 -6.05 0.40
N LYS A 17 14.96 -6.09 -0.67
CA LYS A 17 15.15 -5.21 -1.84
C LYS A 17 14.07 -4.16 -1.88
N VAL A 18 14.44 -3.00 -2.41
CA VAL A 18 13.56 -1.86 -2.61
C VAL A 18 13.40 -1.63 -4.10
N TYR A 19 12.17 -1.75 -4.58
CA TYR A 19 11.81 -1.41 -5.94
C TYR A 19 11.16 -0.03 -5.98
N LYS A 20 11.60 0.80 -6.92
CA LYS A 20 10.94 2.04 -7.34
C LYS A 20 10.48 1.86 -8.77
N ALA A 21 9.20 2.10 -9.04
CA ALA A 21 8.68 2.02 -10.40
C ALA A 21 9.29 3.12 -11.26
N CYS A 22 9.61 2.79 -12.51
CA CYS A 22 9.95 3.81 -13.49
C CYS A 22 8.67 4.47 -14.01
N MET A 23 8.65 5.79 -14.05
CA MET A 23 7.50 6.60 -14.47
C MET A 23 7.67 7.12 -15.90
N GLU A 24 8.92 7.33 -16.33
CA GLU A 24 9.26 7.82 -17.66
C GLU A 24 10.54 7.15 -18.16
N PHE A 25 10.53 6.77 -19.44
CA PHE A 25 11.65 6.16 -20.14
C PHE A 25 12.13 7.07 -21.27
N ASP A 26 13.44 7.08 -21.53
CA ASP A 26 13.98 7.72 -22.73
C ASP A 26 13.74 6.87 -24.00
N LYS A 27 14.18 7.38 -25.14
CA LYS A 27 14.05 6.71 -26.44
C LYS A 27 14.79 5.36 -26.55
N ASP A 28 15.73 5.10 -25.65
CA ASP A 28 16.57 3.90 -25.62
C ASP A 28 16.14 2.95 -24.47
N ASP A 29 14.93 3.13 -23.92
CA ASP A 29 14.32 2.36 -22.84
C ASP A 29 15.06 2.44 -21.49
N ASN A 30 15.83 3.51 -21.27
CA ASN A 30 16.42 3.76 -19.95
C ASN A 30 15.43 4.54 -19.08
N CYS A 31 15.34 4.16 -17.80
CA CYS A 31 14.53 4.89 -16.85
C CYS A 31 15.14 6.25 -16.53
N ILE A 32 14.38 7.34 -16.77
CA ILE A 32 14.83 8.72 -16.50
C ILE A 32 14.10 9.36 -15.31
N GLU A 33 12.90 8.89 -14.99
CA GLU A 33 12.16 9.32 -13.80
C GLU A 33 11.67 8.10 -13.01
N SER A 34 12.01 8.04 -11.73
CA SER A 34 11.56 6.99 -10.81
C SER A 34 10.53 7.52 -9.83
N SER A 35 9.54 6.70 -9.49
CA SER A 35 8.57 7.00 -8.46
C SER A 35 9.25 7.19 -7.09
N THR A 36 8.64 8.04 -6.27
CA THR A 36 8.96 8.26 -4.84
C THR A 36 8.51 7.11 -3.96
N SER A 37 7.60 6.26 -4.45
CA SER A 37 7.12 5.07 -3.73
C SER A 37 8.17 3.96 -3.74
N LYS A 38 8.55 3.52 -2.55
CA LYS A 38 9.54 2.45 -2.30
C LYS A 38 8.84 1.19 -1.84
N ARG A 39 8.77 0.18 -2.72
CA ARG A 39 8.17 -1.12 -2.42
C ARG A 39 9.25 -2.07 -1.90
N SER A 40 9.14 -2.46 -0.64
CA SER A 40 10.10 -3.35 0.02
C SER A 40 9.59 -4.79 -0.01
N PHE A 41 10.43 -5.71 -0.45
CA PHE A 41 10.10 -7.13 -0.58
C PHE A 41 11.33 -8.01 -0.27
N CYS A 42 11.08 -9.27 0.09
CA CYS A 42 12.16 -10.25 0.28
C CYS A 42 12.63 -10.80 -1.08
N GLU A 43 13.93 -10.79 -1.35
CA GLU A 43 14.48 -11.30 -2.62
C GLU A 43 14.39 -12.81 -2.79
N GLU A 44 14.34 -13.57 -1.70
CA GLU A 44 14.36 -15.04 -1.76
C GLU A 44 12.96 -15.62 -1.98
N CYS A 45 11.95 -15.06 -1.31
CA CYS A 45 10.58 -15.58 -1.35
C CYS A 45 9.57 -14.64 -2.01
N SER A 46 10.00 -13.48 -2.51
CA SER A 46 9.16 -12.47 -3.15
C SER A 46 8.00 -11.95 -2.28
N SER A 47 8.08 -12.14 -0.97
CA SER A 47 7.05 -11.64 -0.05
C SER A 47 7.10 -10.13 0.02
N MET A 48 5.96 -9.50 -0.28
CA MET A 48 5.78 -8.05 -0.17
C MET A 48 5.69 -7.67 1.31
N LEU A 49 6.56 -6.76 1.76
CA LEU A 49 6.69 -6.41 3.18
C LEU A 49 5.95 -5.12 3.52
N TRP A 50 6.36 -4.02 2.90
CA TRP A 50 5.74 -2.71 3.09
C TRP A 50 6.02 -1.78 1.91
N ASN A 51 5.23 -0.73 1.82
CA ASN A 51 5.54 0.45 1.02
C ASN A 51 5.98 1.61 1.93
N TYR A 52 6.92 2.42 1.43
CA TYR A 52 7.39 3.66 2.06
C TYR A 52 7.38 4.79 1.03
N HIS A 53 7.23 6.04 1.46
CA HIS A 53 7.20 7.19 0.55
C HIS A 53 7.98 8.37 1.15
N ASP A 54 8.90 8.94 0.38
CA ASP A 54 9.79 10.01 0.86
C ASP A 54 9.03 11.27 1.32
N ASP A 55 7.93 11.64 0.64
CA ASP A 55 7.12 12.80 1.03
C ASP A 55 6.30 12.62 2.33
N TRP A 56 6.17 11.38 2.82
CA TRP A 56 5.50 11.08 4.09
C TRP A 56 6.39 10.21 4.98
N PRO A 57 7.55 10.72 5.43
CA PRO A 57 8.60 9.92 6.04
C PRO A 57 8.24 9.36 7.43
N HIS A 58 7.14 9.84 8.02
CA HIS A 58 6.60 9.36 9.29
C HIS A 58 5.73 8.10 9.13
N TRP A 59 5.27 7.79 7.92
CA TRP A 59 4.39 6.65 7.66
C TRP A 59 5.14 5.48 7.03
N ILE A 60 4.74 4.27 7.44
CA ILE A 60 5.02 3.03 6.73
C ILE A 60 3.71 2.30 6.43
N TYR A 61 3.64 1.63 5.29
CA TYR A 61 2.43 0.95 4.81
C TYR A 61 2.69 -0.55 4.70
N PRO A 62 2.61 -1.31 5.80
CA PRO A 62 2.82 -2.76 5.78
C PRO A 62 1.68 -3.47 5.04
N PHE A 63 2.00 -4.59 4.38
CA PHE A 63 0.97 -5.48 3.86
C PHE A 63 0.30 -6.21 5.02
N ALA A 64 -1.03 -6.43 4.93
CA ALA A 64 -1.76 -7.13 5.98
C ALA A 64 -1.21 -8.56 6.22
N SER A 65 -0.66 -9.19 5.18
CA SER A 65 -0.02 -10.51 5.25
C SER A 65 1.26 -10.54 6.09
N THR A 66 1.83 -9.40 6.46
CA THR A 66 3.03 -9.33 7.32
C THR A 66 2.72 -8.89 8.74
N ILE A 67 1.45 -8.91 9.15
CA ILE A 67 1.02 -8.54 10.49
C ILE A 67 0.48 -9.80 11.19
N ASP A 68 1.23 -10.28 12.18
CA ASP A 68 0.91 -11.53 12.89
C ASP A 68 -0.12 -11.34 14.02
N SER A 69 -0.29 -10.11 14.53
CA SER A 69 -1.13 -9.85 15.71
C SER A 69 -1.98 -8.58 15.56
N PRO A 70 -3.25 -8.61 16.01
CA PRO A 70 -3.95 -9.80 16.53
C PRO A 70 -4.23 -10.83 15.43
N ASN A 71 -4.43 -12.09 15.81
CA ASN A 71 -4.82 -13.17 14.89
C ASN A 71 -6.17 -13.76 15.33
N PRO A 72 -7.27 -13.54 14.58
CA PRO A 72 -7.32 -12.86 13.28
C PRO A 72 -7.17 -11.33 13.41
N LEU A 73 -6.74 -10.69 12.32
CA LEU A 73 -6.73 -9.24 12.20
C LEU A 73 -8.16 -8.67 12.38
N PRO A 74 -8.30 -7.42 12.88
CA PRO A 74 -9.61 -6.83 13.08
C PRO A 74 -10.41 -6.79 11.77
N SER A 75 -11.68 -7.17 11.85
CA SER A 75 -12.59 -7.01 10.72
C SER A 75 -12.84 -5.53 10.43
N PRO A 76 -13.07 -5.13 9.17
CA PRO A 76 -13.47 -3.77 8.84
C PRO A 76 -14.73 -3.35 9.63
N PRO A 77 -14.87 -2.07 10.02
CA PRO A 77 -16.07 -1.55 10.65
C PRO A 77 -17.35 -1.92 9.89
N LYS A 78 -18.43 -2.20 10.63
CA LYS A 78 -19.72 -2.60 10.05
C LYS A 78 -20.22 -1.55 9.03
N GLY A 79 -20.68 -2.03 7.87
CA GLY A 79 -21.15 -1.16 6.78
C GLY A 79 -20.05 -0.67 5.84
N THR A 80 -18.78 -1.04 6.09
CA THR A 80 -17.70 -0.82 5.12
C THR A 80 -17.95 -1.68 3.88
N THR A 81 -17.81 -1.06 2.70
CA THR A 81 -17.86 -1.74 1.40
C THR A 81 -16.47 -1.71 0.78
N ILE A 82 -16.11 -2.72 0.00
CA ILE A 82 -14.87 -2.72 -0.78
C ILE A 82 -14.94 -1.58 -1.81
N ILE A 83 -13.85 -0.82 -1.96
CA ILE A 83 -13.77 0.25 -2.95
C ILE A 83 -12.58 -0.02 -3.86
N ALA A 84 -12.82 0.00 -5.18
CA ALA A 84 -11.81 -0.10 -6.21
C ALA A 84 -11.59 1.27 -6.86
N ILE A 85 -10.47 1.92 -6.56
CA ILE A 85 -10.10 3.24 -7.09
C ILE A 85 -9.14 3.12 -8.27
N LYS A 86 -8.87 4.24 -8.96
CA LYS A 86 -7.93 4.32 -10.09
C LYS A 86 -8.23 3.30 -11.18
N ARG A 87 -9.52 3.03 -11.43
CA ARG A 87 -9.97 2.14 -12.51
C ARG A 87 -9.58 2.65 -13.89
N ASP A 88 -9.37 3.96 -14.02
CA ASP A 88 -8.83 4.59 -15.23
C ASP A 88 -7.41 4.11 -15.59
N SER A 89 -6.68 3.53 -14.62
CA SER A 89 -5.31 3.06 -14.74
C SER A 89 -5.24 1.52 -14.78
N CYS A 90 -6.39 0.83 -14.87
CA CYS A 90 -6.49 -0.61 -14.86
C CYS A 90 -7.12 -1.10 -16.17
N PRO A 91 -6.63 -2.19 -16.80
CA PRO A 91 -7.28 -2.76 -17.97
C PRO A 91 -8.73 -3.18 -17.70
N ASP A 92 -9.61 -2.96 -18.68
CA ASP A 92 -11.06 -3.19 -18.55
C ASP A 92 -11.43 -4.66 -18.26
N TYR A 93 -10.56 -5.61 -18.61
CA TYR A 93 -10.80 -7.03 -18.39
C TYR A 93 -10.57 -7.47 -16.93
N VAL A 94 -9.96 -6.62 -16.09
CA VAL A 94 -9.72 -6.96 -14.67
C VAL A 94 -11.04 -6.84 -13.91
N PRO A 95 -11.57 -7.94 -13.34
CA PRO A 95 -12.88 -7.93 -12.71
C PRO A 95 -12.90 -7.11 -11.43
N LEU A 96 -14.07 -6.57 -11.10
CA LEU A 96 -14.33 -5.95 -9.80
C LEU A 96 -14.70 -7.02 -8.77
N PRO A 97 -14.19 -6.92 -7.53
CA PRO A 97 -14.67 -7.75 -6.44
C PRO A 97 -16.20 -7.60 -6.27
N LYS A 98 -16.88 -8.71 -5.95
CA LYS A 98 -18.33 -8.71 -5.77
C LYS A 98 -18.74 -7.70 -4.68
N GLY A 99 -19.66 -6.81 -5.04
CA GLY A 99 -20.17 -5.77 -4.13
C GLY A 99 -19.23 -4.57 -3.95
N ALA A 100 -18.11 -4.49 -4.68
CA ALA A 100 -17.25 -3.33 -4.64
C ALA A 100 -17.90 -2.13 -5.34
N LYS A 101 -17.70 -0.93 -4.78
CA LYS A 101 -17.90 0.34 -5.50
C LYS A 101 -16.64 0.65 -6.29
N ASP A 102 -16.76 1.18 -7.49
CA ASP A 102 -15.61 1.53 -8.32
C ASP A 102 -15.59 3.00 -8.76
N TYR A 103 -14.37 3.54 -8.91
CA TYR A 103 -14.16 4.91 -9.33
C TYR A 103 -12.99 4.97 -10.32
N LYS A 104 -13.17 5.76 -11.39
CA LYS A 104 -12.09 6.06 -12.35
C LYS A 104 -10.88 6.66 -11.63
N GLY A 105 -11.08 7.66 -10.78
CA GLY A 105 -10.03 8.26 -9.93
C GLY A 105 -10.04 7.74 -8.48
N TYR A 106 -9.61 8.57 -7.53
CA TYR A 106 -9.65 8.26 -6.09
C TYR A 106 -11.07 8.20 -5.49
N GLY A 107 -12.07 8.70 -6.22
CA GLY A 107 -13.47 8.70 -5.79
C GLY A 107 -13.76 9.69 -4.65
N PRO A 108 -15.02 9.75 -4.19
CA PRO A 108 -15.40 10.53 -3.03
C PRO A 108 -15.02 9.75 -1.77
N GLY A 109 -14.09 10.29 -0.98
CA GLY A 109 -13.66 9.61 0.24
C GLY A 109 -12.72 10.48 1.07
N ASP A 110 -12.75 10.22 2.37
CA ASP A 110 -11.76 10.75 3.30
C ASP A 110 -10.41 10.08 3.03
N GLY A 111 -9.31 10.79 3.30
CA GLY A 111 -7.99 10.15 3.39
C GLY A 111 -8.01 9.03 4.43
N ILE A 112 -7.16 8.00 4.24
CA ILE A 112 -7.18 6.79 5.05
C ILE A 112 -7.08 7.08 6.55
N GLU A 113 -6.29 8.07 6.98
CA GLU A 113 -6.22 8.53 8.37
C GLU A 113 -7.59 9.00 8.91
N SER A 114 -8.14 10.02 8.25
CA SER A 114 -9.43 10.63 8.62
C SER A 114 -10.55 9.59 8.63
N TRP A 115 -10.52 8.66 7.68
CA TRP A 115 -11.45 7.54 7.63
C TRP A 115 -11.35 6.66 8.88
N HIS A 116 -10.14 6.25 9.29
CA HIS A 116 -9.97 5.40 10.48
C HIS A 116 -10.41 6.12 11.76
N LYS A 117 -10.08 7.41 11.90
CA LYS A 117 -10.51 8.24 13.05
C LYS A 117 -12.03 8.32 13.15
N LYS A 118 -12.70 8.63 12.03
CA LYS A 118 -14.17 8.76 11.96
C LYS A 118 -14.92 7.47 12.26
N HIS A 119 -14.35 6.32 11.91
CA HIS A 119 -15.01 5.01 12.05
C HIS A 119 -14.56 4.23 13.29
N GLY A 120 -13.82 4.85 14.22
CA GLY A 120 -13.35 4.19 15.44
C GLY A 120 -12.35 3.06 15.20
N ALA A 121 -11.66 3.08 14.05
CA ALA A 121 -10.65 2.11 13.67
C ALA A 121 -9.22 2.68 13.83
N TRP A 122 -9.09 3.90 14.38
CA TRP A 122 -7.81 4.51 14.68
C TRP A 122 -7.21 3.93 15.96
N VAL A 123 -5.90 3.66 15.92
CA VAL A 123 -5.10 3.24 17.06
C VAL A 123 -3.92 4.21 17.15
N GLU A 124 -3.67 4.75 18.34
CA GLU A 124 -2.52 5.63 18.61
C GLU A 124 -1.20 4.86 18.72
#